data_AF-A0A3B8HP64-F1
#
_entry.id   AF-A0A3B8HP64-F1
#
_cell.length_a   1.000
_cell.length_b   1.000
_cell.length_c   1.000
_cell.angle_alpha   90.00
_cell.angle_beta   90.00
_cell.angle_gamma   90.00
#
_symmetry.space_group_name_H-M   'P 1'
#
loop_
_entity.id
_entity.type
_entity.pdbx_description
1 polymer ?
#
loop_
_entity_poly.entity_id
_entity_poly.type
_entity_poly.pdbx_seq_one_letter_code
_entity_poly.pdbx_strand_id
1 'polypeptide(L)' 'RWQKESAVRIDKAAAMSPEDLANKFTIGTLVDRELPIYTQEYRRIREVAKARAAAHR' A
#
# COMPACT_ATOMS: atom_id res chain seq x y z
N ARG A 1 28.37 -1.59 0.37
CA ARG A 1 28.58 -2.20 -0.97
C ARG A 1 27.61 -3.37 -1.19
N TRP A 2 27.50 -4.31 -0.25
CA TRP A 2 26.51 -5.41 -0.24
C TRP A 2 25.05 -5.02 -0.58
N GLN A 3 24.47 -4.01 0.10
CA GLN A 3 23.06 -3.63 -0.10
C GLN A 3 22.73 -3.31 -1.57
N LYS A 4 23.66 -2.69 -2.31
CA LYS A 4 23.48 -2.35 -3.72
C LYS A 4 23.56 -3.58 -4.64
N GLU A 5 24.34 -4.58 -4.25
CA GLU A 5 24.59 -5.79 -5.03
C GLU A 5 23.51 -6.86 -4.80
N SER A 6 22.92 -6.88 -3.60
CA SER A 6 21.86 -7.81 -3.21
C SER A 6 20.45 -7.29 -3.47
N ALA A 7 20.25 -5.98 -3.66
CA ALA A 7 18.93 -5.42 -3.96
C ALA A 7 18.52 -5.64 -5.44
N VAL A 8 17.33 -6.20 -5.65
CA VAL A 8 16.74 -6.43 -6.98
C VAL A 8 15.39 -5.74 -7.03
N ARG A 9 15.10 -4.97 -8.09
CA ARG A 9 13.76 -4.40 -8.24
C ARG A 9 12.70 -5.50 -8.45
N ILE A 10 11.51 -5.30 -7.89
CA ILE A 10 10.43 -6.30 -7.93
C ILE A 10 10.02 -6.71 -9.35
N ASP A 11 10.07 -5.78 -10.30
CA ASP A 11 9.82 -6.00 -11.73
C ASP A 11 10.85 -6.94 -12.37
N LYS A 12 12.13 -6.75 -12.05
CA LYS A 12 13.23 -7.59 -12.50
C LYS A 12 13.20 -8.97 -11.83
N ALA A 13 12.90 -9.02 -10.53
CA ALA A 13 12.85 -10.26 -9.76
C ALA A 13 11.82 -11.26 -10.31
N ALA A 14 10.70 -10.76 -10.85
CA ALA A 14 9.66 -11.59 -11.47
C ALA A 14 10.13 -12.39 -12.69
N ALA A 15 11.22 -11.97 -13.33
CA ALA A 15 11.79 -12.63 -14.51
C ALA A 15 13.06 -13.46 -14.20
N MET A 16 13.48 -13.53 -12.94
CA MET A 16 14.69 -14.24 -12.52
C MET A 16 14.38 -15.68 -12.06
N SER A 17 15.34 -16.58 -12.22
CA SER A 17 15.20 -17.94 -11.68
C SER A 17 15.34 -17.93 -10.14
N PRO A 18 14.84 -18.97 -9.44
CA PRO A 18 15.06 -19.12 -7.99
C PRO A 18 16.53 -19.11 -7.59
N GLU A 19 17.41 -19.70 -8.41
CA GLU A 19 18.86 -19.73 -8.18
C GLU A 19 19.46 -18.32 -8.29
N ASP A 20 19.04 -17.54 -9.29
CA ASP A 20 19.49 -16.17 -9.48
C ASP A 20 19.02 -15.22 -8.37
N LEU A 21 17.90 -15.56 -7.72
CA LEU A 21 17.35 -14.82 -6.58
C LEU A 21 17.99 -15.22 -5.24
N ALA A 22 18.77 -16.30 -5.20
CA ALA A 22 19.44 -16.73 -3.98
C ALA A 22 20.34 -15.60 -3.44
N ASN A 23 20.21 -15.30 -2.14
CA ASN A 23 20.93 -14.23 -1.45
C ASN A 23 20.63 -12.80 -1.95
N LYS A 24 19.49 -12.60 -2.62
CA LYS A 24 18.98 -11.28 -3.03
C LYS A 24 17.70 -10.92 -2.27
N PHE A 25 17.40 -9.63 -2.18
CA PHE A 25 16.15 -9.12 -1.61
C PHE A 25 15.49 -8.14 -2.59
N THR A 26 14.16 -8.12 -2.61
CA THR A 26 13.42 -7.26 -3.53
C THR A 26 13.27 -5.83 -3.00
N ILE A 27 13.29 -4.87 -3.90
CA ILE A 27 13.05 -3.45 -3.63
C ILE A 27 11.98 -2.90 -4.58
N GLY A 28 11.19 -1.93 -4.12
CA GLY A 28 10.13 -1.30 -4.89
C GLY A 28 8.86 -1.14 -4.08
N THR A 29 7.75 -0.89 -4.78
CA THR A 29 6.43 -0.83 -4.16
C THR A 29 5.98 -2.26 -3.80
N LEU A 30 5.94 -2.57 -2.51
CA LEU A 30 5.50 -3.89 -2.03
C LEU A 30 3.97 -4.03 -2.08
N VAL A 31 3.27 -2.94 -1.80
CA VAL A 31 1.81 -2.86 -1.83
C VAL A 31 1.43 -1.48 -2.35
N ASP A 32 0.67 -1.46 -3.43
CA ASP A 32 0.00 -0.27 -3.93
C ASP A 32 -1.49 -0.45 -3.70
N ARG A 33 -2.07 0.33 -2.79
CA ARG A 33 -3.51 0.26 -2.48
C ARG A 33 -4.05 1.63 -2.13
N GLU A 34 -5.20 1.92 -2.72
CA GLU A 34 -6.00 3.08 -2.34
C GLU A 34 -6.80 2.73 -1.08
N LEU A 35 -6.44 3.35 0.04
CA LEU A 35 -7.18 3.25 1.28
C LEU A 35 -7.89 4.58 1.57
N PRO A 36 -9.07 4.57 2.22
CA PRO A 36 -9.74 5.80 2.57
C PRO A 36 -8.86 6.68 3.47
N ILE A 37 -8.81 7.96 3.15
CA ILE A 37 -8.09 8.94 3.97
C ILE A 37 -8.91 9.21 5.22
N TYR A 38 -8.28 9.13 6.40
CA TYR A 38 -8.95 9.35 7.69
C TYR A 38 -9.85 10.59 7.71
N THR A 39 -9.38 11.71 7.19
CA THR A 39 -10.14 12.98 7.19
C THR A 39 -11.37 12.93 6.27
N GLN A 40 -11.29 12.20 5.15
CA GLN A 40 -12.42 11.99 4.24
C GLN A 40 -13.47 11.09 4.90
N GLU A 41 -13.06 9.95 5.47
CA GLU A 41 -13.98 9.06 6.16
C GLU A 41 -14.59 9.69 7.40
N TYR A 42 -13.80 10.42 8.18
CA TYR A 42 -14.30 11.15 9.34
C TYR A 42 -15.36 12.17 8.94
N ARG A 43 -15.12 12.95 7.87
CA ARG A 43 -16.11 13.89 7.32
C ARG A 43 -17.37 13.15 6.88
N ARG A 44 -17.24 12.06 6.13
CA ARG A 44 -18.36 11.23 5.66
C ARG A 44 -19.24 10.77 6.82
N ILE A 45 -18.62 10.20 7.86
CA ILE A 45 -19.32 9.70 9.05
C ILE A 45 -20.07 10.85 9.75
N ARG A 46 -19.44 12.02 9.92
CA ARG A 46 -20.08 13.18 10.54
C ARG A 46 -21.29 13.67 9.77
N GLU A 47 -21.21 13.76 8.45
CA GLU A 47 -22.34 14.21 7.63
C GLU A 47 -23.49 13.20 7.68
N VAL A 48 -23.20 11.90 7.64
CA VAL A 48 -24.21 10.84 7.83
C VAL A 48 -24.89 10.97 9.20
N ALA A 49 -24.12 11.20 10.26
CA ALA A 49 -24.67 11.37 11.60
C ALA A 49 -25.56 12.61 11.71
N LYS A 50 -25.14 13.75 11.14
CA LYS A 50 -25.95 14.98 11.10
C LYS A 50 -27.26 14.78 10.36
N ALA A 51 -27.21 14.13 9.18
CA ALA A 51 -28.40 13.86 8.38
C ALA A 51 -29.40 12.99 9.14
N ARG A 52 -28.94 11.93 9.81
CA ARG A 52 -29.79 11.09 10.68
C ARG A 52 -30.39 11.89 11.83
N ALA A 53 -29.60 12.70 12.53
CA ALA A 53 -30.10 13.54 13.62
C ALA A 53 -31.10 14.61 13.17
N ALA A 54 -31.03 15.06 11.91
CA ALA A 54 -32.03 15.96 11.34
C ALA A 54 -33.34 15.23 10.97
N ALA A 55 -33.26 13.99 10.47
CA ALA A 55 -34.43 13.20 10.09
C ALA A 55 -35.26 12.69 11.29
N HIS A 56 -34.68 12.65 12.49
CA HIS A 56 -35.34 12.26 13.73
C HIS A 56 -35.83 13.45 14.58
N ARG A 57 -35.72 14.68 14.07
CA ARG A 57 -36.32 15.88 14.65
C ARG A 57 -37.60 16.23 13.91
#